data_AF-A0A8S3GCH7-F1
#
_entry.id   AF-A0A8S3GCH7-F1
#
_cell.length_a   1.000
_cell.length_b   1.000
_cell.length_c   1.000
_cell.angle_alpha   90.00
_cell.angle_beta   90.00
_cell.angle_gamma   90.00
#
_symmetry.space_group_name_H-M   'P 1'
#
loop_
_entity.id
_entity.type
_entity.pdbx_description
1 polymer ?
#
loop_
_entity_poly.entity_id
_entity_poly.type
_entity_poly.pdbx_seq_one_letter_code
_entity_poly.pdbx_strand_id
1 'polypeptide(L)'
;NYDAGSVIVIFVSCLQSTFSISQIVPNIQAFAEASGSGGFVFDIISRISKIDSFKNEGDIPSSIVGDIELQNVRFTYPARKDSPILQGVSMKIPTGKTVALVGASGCGS
;
A
#
# COMPACT_ATOMS: atom_id res chain seq x y z
N ASN A 1 -57.22 -9.43 -31.94
CA ASN A 1 -57.66 -8.02 -32.12
C ASN A 1 -56.79 -7.13 -31.26
N TYR A 2 -55.79 -6.49 -31.87
CA TYR A 2 -55.03 -5.43 -31.21
C TYR A 2 -55.90 -4.18 -31.19
N ASP A 3 -56.22 -3.68 -30.01
CA ASP A 3 -56.93 -2.42 -29.83
C ASP A 3 -55.96 -1.24 -30.00
N ALA A 4 -56.45 -0.11 -30.52
CA ALA A 4 -55.64 1.09 -30.76
C ALA A 4 -54.96 1.59 -29.46
N GLY A 5 -55.62 1.42 -28.31
CA GLY A 5 -55.03 1.74 -27.00
C GLY A 5 -53.80 0.88 -26.66
N SER A 6 -53.80 -0.39 -27.04
CA SER A 6 -52.66 -1.29 -26.80
C SER A 6 -51.42 -0.86 -27.57
N VAL A 7 -51.58 -0.39 -28.81
CA VAL A 7 -50.47 0.09 -29.64
C VAL A 7 -49.84 1.36 -29.04
N ILE A 8 -50.67 2.29 -28.56
CA ILE A 8 -50.20 3.53 -27.91
C ILE A 8 -49.44 3.21 -26.62
N VAL A 9 -49.95 2.29 -25.80
CA VAL A 9 -49.29 1.89 -24.54
C VAL A 9 -47.92 1.25 -24.81
N ILE A 10 -47.82 0.38 -25.82
CA ILE A 10 -46.54 -0.23 -26.20
C ILE A 10 -45.54 0.85 -26.65
N PHE A 11 -46.00 1.81 -27.48
CA PHE A 11 -45.16 2.90 -27.97
C PHE A 11 -44.64 3.79 -26.84
N VAL A 12 -45.52 4.26 -25.95
CA VAL A 12 -45.17 5.10 -24.80
C VAL A 12 -44.23 4.36 -23.84
N SER A 13 -44.47 3.07 -23.62
CA SER A 13 -43.61 2.23 -22.77
C SER A 13 -42.19 2.12 -23.34
N CYS A 14 -42.05 1.95 -24.65
CA CYS A 14 -40.76 1.89 -25.33
C CYS A 14 -39.96 3.20 -25.20
N LEU A 15 -40.64 4.35 -25.34
CA LEU A 15 -40.02 5.66 -25.13
C LEU A 15 -39.56 5.85 -23.68
N GLN A 16 -40.38 5.46 -22.71
CA GLN A 16 -40.04 5.56 -21.29
C GLN A 16 -38.83 4.67 -20.94
N SER A 17 -38.76 3.44 -21.46
CA SER A 17 -37.60 2.55 -21.25
C SER A 17 -36.30 3.16 -21.77
N THR A 18 -36.34 3.80 -22.94
CA THR A 18 -35.16 4.45 -23.54
C THR A 18 -34.66 5.61 -22.67
N PHE A 19 -35.57 6.40 -22.12
CA PHE A 19 -35.23 7.49 -21.22
C PHE A 19 -34.63 6.99 -19.90
N SER A 20 -35.16 5.91 -19.33
CA SER A 20 -34.61 5.27 -18.13
C SER A 20 -33.21 4.73 -18.35
N ILE A 21 -32.92 4.08 -19.48
CA ILE A 21 -31.58 3.58 -19.82
C ILE A 21 -30.58 4.73 -19.92
N SER A 22 -30.98 5.82 -20.57
CA SER A 22 -30.11 6.99 -20.76
C SER A 22 -29.66 7.61 -19.43
N GLN A 23 -30.51 7.58 -18.40
CA GLN A 23 -30.18 8.06 -17.06
C GLN A 23 -29.26 7.11 -16.27
N ILE A 24 -29.15 5.84 -16.65
CA ILE A 24 -28.28 4.86 -15.97
C ILE A 24 -26.82 4.99 -16.42
N VAL A 25 -26.57 5.41 -17.66
CA VAL A 25 -25.22 5.56 -18.25
C VAL A 25 -24.18 6.24 -17.32
N PRO A 26 -24.46 7.39 -16.69
CA PRO A 26 -23.47 8.01 -15.78
C PRO A 26 -23.13 7.15 -14.55
N ASN A 27 -24.06 6.33 -14.06
CA ASN A 27 -23.81 5.44 -12.91
C ASN A 27 -22.87 4.28 -13.30
N ILE A 28 -22.95 3.81 -14.55
CA ILE A 28 -22.03 2.78 -15.06
C ILE A 28 -20.60 3.33 -15.07
N GLN A 29 -20.42 4.58 -15.51
CA GLN A 29 -19.11 5.22 -15.50
C GLN A 29 -18.57 5.38 -14.07
N ALA A 30 -19.38 5.89 -13.14
CA ALA A 30 -18.99 6.02 -11.74
C ALA A 30 -18.59 4.67 -11.11
N PHE A 31 -19.31 3.59 -11.45
CA PHE A 31 -18.99 2.24 -11.01
C PHE A 31 -17.65 1.74 -11.58
N ALA A 32 -17.38 1.99 -12.86
CA ALA A 32 -16.13 1.60 -13.50
C ALA A 32 -14.92 2.34 -12.87
N GLU A 33 -15.06 3.64 -12.61
CA GLU A 33 -14.04 4.44 -11.92
C GLU A 33 -13.78 3.96 -10.49
N ALA A 34 -14.86 3.65 -9.74
CA ALA A 34 -14.76 3.11 -8.39
C ALA A 34 -14.08 1.74 -8.37
N SER A 35 -14.43 0.86 -9.32
CA SER A 35 -13.83 -0.47 -9.45
C SER A 35 -12.33 -0.39 -9.79
N GLY A 36 -11.95 0.54 -10.68
CA GLY A 36 -10.55 0.78 -11.02
C GLY A 36 -9.72 1.33 -9.85
N SER A 37 -10.27 2.30 -9.11
CA SER A 37 -9.59 2.92 -7.96
C SER A 37 -9.52 1.98 -6.75
N GLY A 38 -10.56 1.16 -6.55
CA GLY A 38 -10.60 0.17 -5.47
C GLY A 38 -9.50 -0.88 -5.57
N GLY A 39 -9.10 -1.26 -6.79
CA GLY A 39 -8.04 -2.25 -7.02
C GLY A 39 -6.74 -1.92 -6.29
N PHE A 40 -6.26 -0.67 -6.39
CA PHE A 40 -5.03 -0.24 -5.72
C PHE A 40 -5.14 -0.30 -4.18
N VAL A 41 -6.30 0.02 -3.63
CA VAL A 41 -6.54 -0.06 -2.18
C VAL A 41 -6.46 -1.52 -1.72
N PHE A 42 -7.10 -2.44 -2.46
CA PHE A 42 -7.03 -3.86 -2.16
C PHE A 42 -5.62 -4.43 -2.35
N ASP A 43 -4.85 -3.95 -3.31
CA ASP A 43 -3.45 -4.33 -3.51
C ASP A 43 -2.58 -3.93 -2.30
N ILE A 44 -2.77 -2.74 -1.74
CA ILE A 44 -2.07 -2.31 -0.53
C ILE A 44 -2.46 -3.17 0.67
N ILE A 45 -3.76 -3.41 0.87
CA ILE A 45 -4.27 -4.19 2.00
C ILE A 45 -3.77 -5.64 1.95
N SER A 46 -3.74 -6.22 0.75
CA SER A 46 -3.35 -7.62 0.54
C SER A 46 -1.83 -7.82 0.48
N ARG A 47 -1.05 -6.73 0.51
CA ARG A 47 0.41 -6.79 0.47
C ARG A 47 0.96 -7.39 1.75
N ILE A 48 1.71 -8.48 1.62
CA ILE A 48 2.45 -9.10 2.73
C ILE A 48 3.80 -8.38 2.91
N SER A 49 4.04 -7.82 4.11
CA SER A 49 5.33 -7.20 4.45
C SER A 49 6.37 -8.28 4.80
N LYS A 50 7.62 -8.09 4.35
CA LYS A 50 8.75 -8.96 4.73
C LYS A 50 9.11 -8.82 6.22
N ILE A 51 8.89 -7.63 6.78
CA ILE A 51 9.06 -7.33 8.20
C ILE A 51 7.67 -6.93 8.69
N ASP A 52 7.02 -7.82 9.43
CA ASP A 52 5.64 -7.66 9.88
C ASP A 52 5.62 -7.40 11.38
N SER A 53 5.24 -6.18 11.75
CA SER A 53 5.18 -5.75 13.15
C SER A 53 3.95 -6.27 13.90
N PHE A 54 2.96 -6.86 13.22
CA PHE A 54 1.74 -7.37 13.84
C PHE A 54 1.84 -8.86 14.20
N LYS A 55 2.85 -9.56 13.69
CA LYS A 55 3.13 -10.93 14.09
C LYS A 55 3.76 -10.94 15.48
N ASN A 56 3.17 -11.73 16.38
CA ASN A 56 3.80 -12.11 17.65
C ASN A 56 4.80 -13.26 17.42
N GLU A 57 5.70 -13.07 16.46
CA GLU A 57 6.78 -14.00 16.13
C GLU A 57 8.11 -13.36 16.56
N GLY A 58 9.03 -14.16 17.10
CA GLY A 58 10.34 -13.71 17.56
C GLY A 58 10.54 -13.91 19.07
N ASP A 59 11.77 -13.65 19.51
CA ASP A 59 12.15 -13.82 20.91
C ASP A 59 11.81 -12.58 21.73
N ILE A 60 11.14 -12.79 22.87
CA ILE A 60 10.90 -11.75 23.87
C ILE A 60 11.88 -12.00 25.01
N PRO A 61 13.03 -11.29 25.06
CA PRO A 61 14.02 -11.50 26.11
C PRO A 61 13.48 -11.05 27.47
N SER A 62 13.66 -11.89 28.50
CA SER A 62 13.24 -11.58 29.88
C SER A 62 14.05 -10.44 30.50
N SER A 63 15.28 -10.24 30.04
CA SER A 63 16.17 -9.14 30.43
C SER A 63 17.13 -8.82 29.28
N ILE A 64 17.53 -7.56 29.17
CA ILE A 64 18.43 -7.07 28.13
C ILE A 64 19.61 -6.40 28.83
N VAL A 65 20.84 -6.89 28.57
CA VAL A 65 22.07 -6.31 29.13
C VAL A 65 22.38 -4.97 28.45
N GLY A 66 22.18 -4.88 27.13
CA GLY A 66 22.34 -3.62 26.37
C GLY A 66 23.65 -3.52 25.58
N ASP A 67 24.39 -4.63 25.42
CA ASP A 67 25.54 -4.69 24.53
C ASP A 67 25.05 -4.71 23.07
N ILE A 68 25.55 -3.78 22.26
CA ILE A 68 25.18 -3.65 20.84
C ILE A 68 26.42 -3.90 19.98
N GLU A 69 26.29 -4.74 18.95
CA GLU A 69 27.35 -5.00 17.99
C GLU A 69 26.82 -4.90 16.56
N LEU A 70 27.56 -4.19 15.71
CA LEU A 70 27.41 -4.20 14.26
C LEU A 70 28.56 -5.02 13.68
N GLN A 71 28.25 -5.99 12.82
CA GLN A 71 29.24 -6.85 12.17
C GLN A 71 29.12 -6.75 10.65
N ASN A 72 30.12 -6.17 9.99
CA ASN A 72 30.22 -6.03 8.53
C ASN A 72 28.90 -5.55 7.87
N VAL A 73 28.25 -4.57 8.48
CA VAL A 73 26.93 -4.10 8.05
C VAL A 73 27.07 -3.32 6.75
N ARG A 74 26.28 -3.74 5.76
CA ARG A 74 26.13 -3.05 4.47
C ARG A 74 24.69 -2.64 4.29
N PHE A 75 24.46 -1.39 3.92
CA PHE A 75 23.11 -0.85 3.79
C PHE A 75 22.99 0.10 2.61
N THR A 76 21.87 0.01 1.92
CA THR A 76 21.54 0.84 0.76
C THR A 76 20.04 1.11 0.77
N TYR A 77 19.64 2.37 0.63
CA TYR A 77 18.22 2.70 0.56
C TYR A 77 17.59 2.11 -0.71
N PRO A 78 16.42 1.43 -0.62
CA PRO A 78 15.77 0.85 -1.80
C PRO A 78 15.47 1.86 -2.91
N ALA A 79 15.24 3.13 -2.55
CA ALA A 79 15.00 4.23 -3.48
C ALA A 79 16.26 4.74 -4.19
N ARG A 80 17.47 4.41 -3.70
CA ARG A 80 18.76 4.85 -4.25
C ARG A 80 19.75 3.69 -4.26
N LYS A 81 19.49 2.69 -5.12
CA LYS A 81 20.28 1.44 -5.18
C LYS A 81 21.74 1.65 -5.57
N ASP A 82 22.05 2.69 -6.35
CA ASP A 82 23.40 2.95 -6.85
C ASP A 82 24.29 3.69 -5.83
N SER A 83 23.72 4.09 -4.69
CA SER A 83 24.43 4.87 -3.67
C SER A 83 24.45 4.11 -2.34
N PRO A 84 25.38 3.16 -2.15
CA PRO A 84 25.51 2.45 -0.88
C PRO A 84 25.93 3.40 0.25
N ILE A 85 25.21 3.33 1.37
CA ILE A 85 25.41 4.22 2.53
C ILE A 85 26.37 3.59 3.54
N LEU A 86 26.11 2.37 3.98
CA LEU A 86 27.03 1.61 4.83
C LEU A 86 27.75 0.57 3.98
N GLN A 87 29.08 0.57 4.03
CA GLN A 87 29.94 -0.26 3.18
C GLN A 87 30.84 -1.20 4.01
N GLY A 88 30.25 -1.96 4.94
CA GLY A 88 30.99 -2.93 5.76
C GLY A 88 31.39 -2.37 7.12
N VAL A 89 30.48 -1.64 7.76
CA VAL A 89 30.72 -1.03 9.08
C VAL A 89 30.66 -2.10 10.17
N SER A 90 31.67 -2.15 11.02
CA SER A 90 31.70 -3.01 12.22
C SER A 90 32.03 -2.18 13.45
N MET A 91 31.23 -2.30 14.51
CA MET A 91 31.48 -1.59 15.76
C MET A 91 30.85 -2.32 16.96
N LYS A 92 31.41 -2.09 18.14
CA LYS A 92 30.89 -2.61 19.41
C LYS A 92 30.59 -1.44 20.35
N ILE A 93 29.41 -1.46 20.95
CA ILE A 93 28.95 -0.50 21.94
C ILE A 93 28.66 -1.29 23.22
N PRO A 94 29.56 -1.25 24.21
CA PRO A 94 29.34 -1.90 25.49
C PRO A 94 28.20 -1.23 26.27
N THR A 95 27.55 -2.01 27.12
CA THR A 95 26.49 -1.58 28.01
C THR A 95 26.92 -0.38 28.85
N GLY A 96 26.02 0.61 28.97
CA GLY A 96 26.24 1.82 29.77
C GLY A 96 27.24 2.80 29.18
N LYS A 97 27.70 2.60 27.93
CA LYS A 97 28.53 3.56 27.22
C LYS A 97 27.72 4.38 26.23
N THR A 98 28.03 5.67 26.16
CA THR A 98 27.53 6.57 25.13
C THR A 98 28.56 6.64 24.01
N VAL A 99 28.11 6.39 22.78
CA VAL A 99 28.95 6.53 21.58
C VAL A 99 28.35 7.63 20.71
N ALA A 100 29.20 8.55 20.24
CA ALA A 100 28.81 9.57 19.27
C ALA A 100 29.20 9.10 17.87
N LEU A 101 28.23 9.08 16.96
CA LEU A 101 28.47 8.89 15.54
C LEU A 101 28.72 10.27 14.92
N VAL A 102 29.93 10.49 14.42
CA VAL A 102 30.30 11.72 13.72
C VAL A 102 30.66 11.38 12.27
N GLY A 103 30.19 12.20 11.34
CA GLY A 103 30.39 11.98 9.92
C GLY A 103 30.11 13.23 9.10
N ALA A 104 30.60 13.24 7.87
CA ALA A 104 30.22 14.25 6.89
C ALA A 104 28.74 14.07 6.51
N SER A 105 28.10 15.16 6.04
CA SER A 105 26.72 15.10 5.56
C SER A 105 26.57 14.01 4.49
N GLY A 106 25.63 13.08 4.70
CA GLY A 106 25.36 11.97 3.78
C GLY A 106 26.10 10.65 4.06
N CYS A 107 26.95 10.57 5.10
CA CYS A 107 27.64 9.33 5.48
C CYS A 107 26.77 8.30 6.22
N GLY A 108 25.49 8.61 6.51
CA GLY A 108 24.59 7.69 7.21
C GLY A 108 24.78 7.63 8.73
N SER A 109 25.35 8.68 9.33
CA SER A 109 25.19 9.01 10.75
C SER A 109 23.76 9.46 11.06
#